data_AF-A0A1V5BK24-F1
#
_entry.id   AF-A0A1V5BK24-F1
#
_cell.length_a   1.000
_cell.length_b   1.000
_cell.length_c   1.000
_cell.angle_alpha   90.00
_cell.angle_beta   90.00
_cell.angle_gamma   90.00
#
_symmetry.space_group_name_H-M   'P 1'
#
loop_
_entity.id
_entity.type
_entity.pdbx_description
1 polymer ?
#
loop_
_entity_poly.entity_id
_entity_poly.type
_entity_poly.pdbx_seq_one_letter_code
_entity_poly.pdbx_strand_id
1 'polypeptide(L)'
;MKRRSIKALVVGLVVMFTFTAGVFADTKGVNVIINGQKLEGAGVDLNGQVMVPLETLTRALGGSFTWSPEDGTANVNLPALSETSGNDLKDNYSIKVNKITEGLTILTVSGEVTNTSNQKLTTLTVYGKLLDAYGQELTKTPTNSLKPTELNPGETGTFEVIFMDYYKFKDSNAKYGIYVQGFML
;
A
#
# COMPACT_ATOMS: atom_id res chain seq x y z
N MET A 1 4.26 -17.13 -77.38
CA MET A 1 4.28 -17.63 -75.98
C MET A 1 3.10 -18.58 -75.78
N LYS A 2 3.32 -19.87 -75.49
CA LYS A 2 2.26 -20.89 -75.50
C LYS A 2 1.23 -20.60 -74.39
N ARG A 3 -0.07 -20.58 -74.71
CA ARG A 3 -1.20 -20.30 -73.79
C ARG A 3 -1.18 -21.13 -72.48
N ARG A 4 -0.47 -22.26 -72.47
CA ARG A 4 -0.23 -23.10 -71.27
C ARG A 4 0.70 -22.43 -70.25
N SER A 5 1.69 -21.65 -70.70
CA SER A 5 2.67 -20.97 -69.83
C SER A 5 2.07 -19.78 -69.08
N ILE A 6 1.09 -19.09 -69.68
CA ILE A 6 0.40 -17.95 -69.05
C ILE A 6 -0.57 -18.42 -67.97
N LYS A 7 -1.29 -19.54 -68.20
CA LYS A 7 -2.18 -20.12 -67.17
C LYS A 7 -1.40 -20.60 -65.94
N ALA A 8 -0.23 -21.20 -66.15
CA ALA A 8 0.64 -21.62 -65.05
C ALA A 8 1.14 -20.43 -64.22
N LEU A 9 1.44 -19.30 -64.86
CA LEU A 9 1.92 -18.09 -64.19
C LEU A 9 0.81 -17.40 -63.38
N VAL A 10 -0.43 -17.37 -63.89
CA VAL A 10 -1.58 -16.81 -63.17
C VAL A 10 -1.96 -17.66 -61.97
N VAL A 11 -1.92 -19.00 -62.08
CA VAL A 11 -2.19 -19.89 -60.95
C VAL A 11 -1.12 -19.76 -59.87
N GLY A 12 0.15 -19.63 -60.25
CA GLY A 12 1.24 -19.39 -59.28
C GLY A 12 1.10 -18.08 -58.52
N LEU A 13 0.59 -17.03 -59.17
CA LEU A 13 0.44 -15.70 -58.57
C LEU A 13 -0.76 -15.61 -57.61
N VAL A 14 -1.84 -16.37 -57.88
CA VAL A 14 -3.01 -16.46 -56.99
C VAL A 14 -2.70 -17.28 -55.73
N VAL A 15 -1.89 -18.33 -55.83
CA VAL A 15 -1.47 -19.15 -54.66
C VAL A 15 -0.53 -18.39 -53.71
N MET A 16 0.22 -17.41 -54.22
CA MET A 16 1.05 -16.53 -53.37
C MET A 16 0.23 -15.55 -52.53
N PHE A 17 -1.00 -15.21 -52.93
CA PHE A 17 -1.84 -14.24 -52.22
C PHE A 17 -2.71 -14.85 -51.11
N THR A 18 -2.78 -16.18 -50.98
CA THR A 18 -3.66 -16.86 -50.01
C THR A 18 -3.01 -17.25 -48.69
N PHE A 19 -1.72 -16.94 -48.48
CA PHE A 19 -1.03 -17.21 -47.22
C PHE A 19 -0.85 -15.94 -46.38
N THR A 20 -1.93 -15.24 -46.05
CA THR A 20 -1.89 -14.38 -44.85
C THR A 20 -2.02 -15.31 -43.65
N ALA A 21 -0.90 -15.86 -43.19
CA ALA A 21 -0.85 -16.56 -41.92
C ALA A 21 -1.31 -15.57 -40.85
N GLY A 22 -2.50 -15.80 -40.30
CA GLY A 22 -2.93 -15.14 -39.07
C GLY A 22 -2.01 -15.61 -37.96
N VAL A 23 -0.94 -14.87 -37.70
CA VAL A 23 -0.10 -15.07 -36.52
C VAL A 23 -0.91 -14.54 -35.35
N PHE A 24 -1.71 -15.42 -34.74
CA PHE A 24 -2.21 -15.16 -33.40
C PHE A 24 -0.99 -15.23 -32.48
N ALA A 25 -0.61 -14.07 -31.94
CA ALA A 25 0.41 -14.02 -30.91
C ALA A 25 -0.03 -14.92 -29.75
N ASP A 26 0.73 -15.99 -29.49
CA ASP A 26 0.61 -16.80 -28.29
C ASP A 26 1.02 -15.90 -27.11
N THR A 27 0.06 -15.20 -26.53
CA THR A 27 0.29 -14.45 -25.29
C THR A 27 0.49 -15.48 -24.21
N LYS A 28 1.75 -15.89 -24.00
CA LYS A 28 2.16 -16.63 -22.81
C LYS A 28 1.68 -15.85 -21.60
N GLY A 29 0.57 -16.30 -21.01
CA GLY A 29 -0.04 -15.64 -19.87
C GLY A 29 0.98 -15.50 -18.75
N VAL A 30 1.15 -14.28 -18.25
CA VAL A 30 2.03 -14.05 -17.10
C VAL A 30 1.31 -14.51 -15.85
N ASN A 31 1.98 -15.31 -15.02
CA ASN A 31 1.43 -15.74 -13.74
C ASN A 31 1.50 -14.58 -12.74
N VAL A 32 0.33 -14.11 -12.28
CA VAL A 32 0.23 -13.11 -11.21
C VAL A 32 -0.27 -13.81 -9.95
N ILE A 33 0.43 -13.62 -8.83
CA ILE A 33 0.08 -14.21 -7.53
C ILE A 33 -0.11 -13.07 -6.53
N ILE A 34 -1.27 -13.02 -5.88
CA ILE A 34 -1.61 -12.02 -4.87
C ILE A 34 -2.13 -12.77 -3.65
N ASN A 35 -1.56 -12.50 -2.47
CA ASN A 35 -1.92 -13.20 -1.22
C ASN A 35 -1.91 -14.74 -1.33
N GLY A 36 -0.95 -15.29 -2.10
CA GLY A 36 -0.84 -16.73 -2.35
C GLY A 36 -1.86 -17.30 -3.33
N GLN A 37 -2.80 -16.50 -3.82
CA GLN A 37 -3.77 -16.90 -4.84
C GLN A 37 -3.28 -16.52 -6.23
N LYS A 38 -3.27 -17.50 -7.14
CA LYS A 38 -2.97 -17.28 -8.55
C LYS A 38 -4.17 -16.60 -9.21
N LEU A 39 -3.94 -15.50 -9.89
CA LEU A 39 -4.95 -14.83 -10.72
C LEU A 39 -4.88 -15.39 -12.14
N GLU A 40 -5.98 -15.98 -12.62
CA GLU A 40 -6.07 -16.53 -13.97
C GLU A 40 -6.16 -15.40 -15.02
N GLY A 41 -5.37 -15.51 -16.09
CA GLY A 41 -5.40 -14.57 -17.23
C GLY A 41 -4.97 -13.13 -16.92
N ALA A 42 -4.41 -12.88 -15.73
CA ALA A 42 -4.26 -11.54 -15.18
C ALA A 42 -2.99 -10.80 -15.63
N GLY A 43 -2.15 -11.36 -16.48
CA GLY A 43 -0.90 -10.71 -16.86
C GLY A 43 -0.58 -10.88 -18.34
N VAL A 44 -0.33 -9.78 -19.02
CA VAL A 44 0.17 -9.74 -20.40
C VAL A 44 1.54 -9.08 -20.39
N ASP A 45 2.55 -9.72 -20.98
CA ASP A 45 3.83 -9.09 -21.23
C ASP A 45 3.74 -8.23 -22.50
N LEU A 46 3.94 -6.93 -22.35
CA LEU A 46 4.02 -5.95 -23.42
C LEU A 46 5.40 -5.31 -23.37
N ASN A 47 6.28 -5.71 -24.30
CA ASN A 47 7.63 -5.19 -24.45
C ASN A 47 8.51 -5.29 -23.18
N GLY A 48 8.39 -6.39 -22.44
CA GLY A 48 9.14 -6.61 -21.19
C GLY A 48 8.48 -5.97 -19.97
N GLN A 49 7.30 -5.35 -20.13
CA GLN A 49 6.49 -4.84 -19.04
C GLN A 49 5.25 -5.71 -18.84
N VAL A 50 5.10 -6.25 -17.62
CA VAL A 50 3.91 -7.01 -17.26
C VAL A 50 2.76 -6.05 -16.98
N MET A 51 1.72 -6.13 -17.80
CA MET A 51 0.48 -5.41 -17.68
C MET A 51 -0.55 -6.28 -16.96
N VAL A 52 -1.07 -5.78 -15.84
CA VAL A 52 -2.08 -6.47 -15.03
C VAL A 52 -3.40 -5.68 -15.09
N PRO A 53 -4.56 -6.33 -15.33
CA PRO A 53 -5.84 -5.66 -15.27
C PRO A 53 -6.08 -5.03 -13.89
N LEU A 54 -6.16 -3.70 -13.88
CA LEU A 54 -6.25 -2.90 -12.66
C LEU A 54 -7.47 -3.27 -11.80
N GLU A 55 -8.61 -3.59 -12.43
CA GLU A 55 -9.80 -4.07 -11.74
C GLU A 55 -9.53 -5.37 -10.97
N THR A 56 -8.88 -6.33 -11.61
CA THR A 56 -8.60 -7.64 -11.02
C THR A 56 -7.63 -7.50 -9.85
N LEU A 57 -6.57 -6.71 -10.04
CA LEU A 57 -5.61 -6.36 -8.99
C LEU A 57 -6.32 -5.70 -7.80
N THR A 58 -7.13 -4.69 -8.05
CA THR A 58 -7.83 -3.92 -6.99
C THR A 58 -8.79 -4.81 -6.19
N ARG A 59 -9.56 -5.65 -6.87
CA ARG A 59 -10.50 -6.59 -6.22
C ARG A 59 -9.75 -7.65 -5.41
N ALA A 60 -8.64 -8.17 -5.93
CA ALA A 60 -7.79 -9.13 -5.19
C ALA A 60 -7.17 -8.52 -3.92
N LEU A 61 -6.95 -7.20 -3.90
CA LEU A 61 -6.50 -6.45 -2.74
C LEU A 61 -7.65 -6.02 -1.81
N GLY A 62 -8.88 -6.50 -2.05
CA GLY A 62 -10.06 -6.19 -1.21
C GLY A 62 -10.67 -4.81 -1.44
N GLY A 63 -10.25 -4.11 -2.51
CA GLY A 63 -10.77 -2.79 -2.88
C GLY A 63 -11.88 -2.82 -3.93
N SER A 64 -12.27 -1.62 -4.37
CA SER A 64 -13.21 -1.38 -5.47
C SER A 64 -12.59 -0.53 -6.58
N PHE A 65 -12.97 -0.82 -7.82
CA PHE A 65 -12.52 -0.12 -9.02
C PHE A 65 -13.73 0.43 -9.80
N THR A 66 -13.63 1.67 -10.28
CA THR A 66 -14.62 2.30 -11.17
C THR A 66 -13.90 3.06 -12.28
N TRP A 67 -14.29 2.83 -13.53
CA TRP A 67 -13.82 3.58 -14.69
C TRP A 67 -14.81 4.68 -15.05
N SER A 68 -14.38 5.95 -15.09
CA SER A 68 -15.13 7.07 -15.66
C SER A 68 -14.65 7.29 -17.10
N PRO A 69 -15.42 6.86 -18.12
CA PRO A 69 -15.03 7.06 -19.51
C PRO A 69 -15.12 8.52 -19.95
N GLU A 70 -15.99 9.31 -19.30
CA GLU A 70 -16.19 10.73 -19.60
C GLU A 70 -14.94 11.56 -19.28
N ASP A 71 -14.26 11.21 -18.19
CA ASP A 71 -13.06 11.91 -17.70
C ASP A 71 -11.75 11.14 -17.99
N GLY A 72 -11.84 9.99 -18.66
CA GLY A 72 -10.69 9.09 -18.85
C GLY A 72 -10.00 8.69 -17.55
N THR A 73 -10.75 8.57 -16.44
CA THR A 73 -10.21 8.45 -15.08
C THR A 73 -10.57 7.11 -14.44
N ALA A 74 -9.56 6.42 -13.93
CA ALA A 74 -9.70 5.22 -13.12
C ALA A 74 -9.74 5.57 -11.63
N ASN A 75 -10.85 5.28 -10.97
CA ASN A 75 -10.99 5.44 -9.52
C ASN A 75 -10.75 4.09 -8.84
N VAL A 76 -9.82 4.08 -7.88
CA VAL A 76 -9.45 2.92 -7.09
C VAL A 76 -9.63 3.28 -5.62
N ASN A 77 -10.41 2.49 -4.90
CA ASN A 77 -10.55 2.59 -3.45
C ASN A 77 -10.05 1.28 -2.84
N LEU A 78 -8.92 1.34 -2.14
CA LEU A 78 -8.39 0.19 -1.42
C LEU A 78 -8.81 0.31 0.06
N PRO A 79 -9.10 -0.82 0.73
CA PRO A 79 -9.24 -0.79 2.19
C PRO A 79 -7.95 -0.20 2.77
N ALA A 80 -8.08 0.54 3.89
CA ALA A 80 -6.91 0.99 4.62
C ALA A 80 -6.00 -0.20 4.83
N LEU A 81 -4.73 -0.09 4.42
CA LEU A 81 -3.72 -1.07 4.75
C LEU A 81 -3.65 -1.12 6.27
N SER A 82 -4.32 -2.08 6.88
CA SER A 82 -3.97 -2.49 8.22
C SER A 82 -2.55 -3.01 8.06
N GLU A 83 -1.57 -2.27 8.54
CA GLU A 83 -0.25 -2.80 8.76
C GLU A 83 -0.43 -3.99 9.70
N THR A 84 -0.59 -5.19 9.14
CA THR A 84 -0.39 -6.41 9.91
C THR A 84 1.09 -6.47 10.18
N SER A 85 1.47 -5.92 11.33
CA SER A 85 2.69 -6.24 12.06
C SER A 85 3.01 -7.72 11.83
N GLY A 86 4.25 -8.02 11.44
CA GLY A 86 4.68 -9.40 11.16
C GLY A 86 4.24 -10.35 12.27
N ASN A 87 3.97 -11.61 11.94
CA ASN A 87 3.29 -12.60 12.79
C ASN A 87 3.84 -12.82 14.22
N ASP A 88 4.98 -12.20 14.57
CA ASP A 88 5.60 -12.21 15.90
C ASP A 88 5.38 -10.92 16.72
N LEU A 89 4.77 -9.89 16.16
CA LEU A 89 4.48 -8.60 16.82
C LEU A 89 2.96 -8.42 16.91
N LYS A 90 2.37 -8.89 18.00
CA LYS A 90 0.95 -8.62 18.30
C LYS A 90 0.82 -7.26 18.97
N ASP A 91 -0.05 -6.41 18.43
CA ASP A 91 -0.46 -5.17 19.08
C ASP A 91 -1.22 -5.52 20.37
N ASN A 92 -0.47 -5.43 21.47
CA ASN A 92 -0.89 -5.85 22.80
C ASN A 92 -1.15 -4.62 23.69
N TYR A 93 -1.47 -3.51 23.04
CA TYR A 93 -1.80 -2.23 23.64
C TYR A 93 -2.87 -1.51 22.81
N SER A 94 -3.57 -0.58 23.44
CA SER A 94 -4.43 0.39 22.76
C SER A 94 -3.94 1.80 23.02
N ILE A 95 -3.88 2.63 21.99
CA ILE A 95 -3.49 4.04 22.08
C ILE A 95 -4.73 4.90 21.88
N LYS A 96 -4.94 5.85 22.78
CA LYS A 96 -5.98 6.87 22.67
C LYS A 96 -5.36 8.25 22.74
N VAL A 97 -5.49 9.02 21.66
CA VAL A 97 -5.11 10.44 21.67
C VAL A 97 -6.24 11.24 22.30
N ASN A 98 -5.96 11.93 23.40
CA ASN A 98 -6.95 12.70 24.14
C ASN A 98 -6.94 14.18 23.77
N LYS A 99 -5.75 14.74 23.49
CA LYS A 99 -5.59 16.16 23.21
C LYS A 99 -4.47 16.42 22.22
N ILE A 100 -4.78 17.28 21.26
CA ILE A 100 -3.85 17.83 20.28
C ILE A 100 -3.83 19.33 20.49
N THR A 101 -2.65 19.91 20.70
CA THR A 101 -2.45 21.35 20.81
C THR A 101 -1.49 21.79 19.73
N GLU A 102 -1.99 22.52 18.75
CA GLU A 102 -1.19 23.09 17.68
C GLU A 102 -0.78 24.53 18.05
N GLY A 103 0.53 24.77 18.12
CA GLY A 103 1.10 26.09 18.32
C GLY A 103 1.59 26.72 17.01
N LEU A 104 2.23 27.88 17.12
CA LEU A 104 2.91 28.50 15.97
C LEU A 104 4.11 27.68 15.53
N THR A 105 4.87 27.14 16.48
CA THR A 105 6.14 26.45 16.20
C THR A 105 6.11 24.95 16.50
N ILE A 106 5.30 24.54 17.46
CA ILE A 106 5.27 23.19 18.00
C ILE A 106 3.90 22.55 17.83
N LEU A 107 3.88 21.23 17.78
CA LEU A 107 2.68 20.42 17.93
C LEU A 107 2.85 19.53 19.16
N THR A 108 1.90 19.60 20.09
CA THR A 108 1.86 18.72 21.27
C THR A 108 0.72 17.74 21.15
N VAL A 109 1.02 16.45 21.26
CA VAL A 109 0.04 15.36 21.25
C VAL A 109 0.13 14.63 22.59
N SER A 110 -1.00 14.52 23.29
CA SER A 110 -1.08 13.82 24.57
C SER A 110 -2.24 12.84 24.58
N GLY A 111 -2.07 11.76 25.33
CA GLY A 111 -3.01 10.66 25.32
C GLY A 111 -2.73 9.60 26.37
N GLU A 112 -3.38 8.46 26.16
CA GLU A 112 -3.34 7.28 27.01
C GLU A 112 -2.86 6.07 26.21
N VAL A 113 -2.11 5.21 26.88
CA VAL A 113 -1.71 3.89 26.39
C VAL A 113 -2.17 2.86 27.42
N THR A 114 -2.95 1.88 26.98
CA THR A 114 -3.45 0.81 27.85
C THR A 114 -2.86 -0.51 27.42
N ASN A 115 -2.35 -1.30 28.36
CA ASN A 115 -1.89 -2.66 28.09
C ASN A 115 -3.11 -3.58 27.95
N THR A 116 -3.39 -4.05 26.74
CA THR A 116 -4.51 -4.94 26.44
C THR A 116 -4.12 -6.42 26.45
N SER A 117 -2.85 -6.72 26.71
CA SER A 117 -2.36 -8.08 26.85
C SER A 117 -2.61 -8.66 28.23
N ASN A 118 -2.31 -9.95 28.37
CA ASN A 118 -2.30 -10.68 29.63
C ASN A 118 -0.90 -10.72 30.29
N GLN A 119 0.09 -10.01 29.75
CA GLN A 119 1.46 -9.95 30.26
C GLN A 119 1.84 -8.53 30.65
N LYS A 120 2.83 -8.38 31.52
CA LYS A 120 3.31 -7.05 31.90
C LYS A 120 4.15 -6.47 30.77
N LEU A 121 3.87 -5.22 30.39
CA LEU A 121 4.72 -4.46 29.47
C LEU A 121 5.80 -3.72 30.27
N THR A 122 7.06 -4.03 29.98
CA THR A 122 8.24 -3.33 30.53
C THR A 122 8.95 -2.52 29.45
N THR A 123 9.73 -1.52 29.88
CA THR A 123 10.48 -0.63 28.98
C THR A 123 9.54 0.04 27.96
N LEU A 124 8.37 0.47 28.43
CA LEU A 124 7.38 1.12 27.58
C LEU A 124 7.99 2.41 27.04
N THR A 125 8.00 2.53 25.73
CA THR A 125 8.47 3.70 25.00
C THR A 125 7.33 4.18 24.12
N VAL A 126 6.98 5.45 24.26
CA VAL A 126 6.09 6.13 23.32
C VAL A 126 6.95 7.07 22.48
N TYR A 127 6.66 7.20 21.20
CA TYR A 127 7.26 8.20 20.35
C TYR A 127 6.29 8.64 19.26
N GLY A 128 6.48 9.85 18.77
CA GLY A 128 5.73 10.38 17.64
C GLY A 128 6.56 10.40 16.37
N LYS A 129 5.87 10.29 15.24
CA LYS A 129 6.41 10.66 13.92
C LYS A 129 5.54 11.72 13.28
N LEU A 130 6.15 12.66 12.57
CA LEU A 130 5.46 13.39 11.51
C LEU A 130 5.70 12.65 10.20
N LEU A 131 4.65 12.51 9.41
CA LEU A 131 4.63 11.81 8.14
C LEU A 131 4.18 12.78 7.05
N ASP A 132 4.71 12.63 5.85
CA ASP A 132 4.24 13.36 4.67
C ASP A 132 2.88 12.82 4.17
N ALA A 133 2.38 13.40 3.07
CA ALA A 133 1.13 12.97 2.46
C ALA A 133 1.12 11.50 2.01
N TYR A 134 2.30 10.93 1.73
CA TYR A 134 2.51 9.56 1.29
C TYR A 134 2.85 8.60 2.44
N GLY A 135 2.90 9.09 3.69
CA GLY A 135 3.22 8.29 4.87
C GLY A 135 4.71 8.15 5.16
N GLN A 136 5.60 8.86 4.46
CA GLN A 136 7.03 8.81 4.74
C GLN A 136 7.41 9.68 5.94
N GLU A 137 8.34 9.21 6.76
CA GLU A 137 8.80 9.89 7.97
C GLU A 137 9.51 11.22 7.64
N LEU A 138 8.94 12.33 8.11
CA LEU A 138 9.54 13.67 8.07
C LEU A 138 10.41 13.93 9.29
N THR A 139 9.96 13.51 10.47
CA THR A 139 10.72 13.55 11.72
C THR A 139 10.16 12.56 12.74
N LYS A 140 10.98 12.23 13.73
CA LYS A 140 10.64 11.38 14.86
C LYS A 140 11.04 12.07 16.15
N THR A 141 10.15 12.07 17.14
CA THR A 141 10.42 12.65 18.46
C THR A 141 10.05 11.64 19.56
N PRO A 142 10.93 11.41 20.55
CA PRO A 142 10.58 10.55 21.67
C PRO A 142 9.49 11.21 22.54
N THR A 143 8.85 10.42 23.39
CA THR A 143 7.93 10.96 24.40
C THR A 143 8.65 11.92 25.36
N ASN A 144 8.02 13.05 25.65
CA ASN A 144 8.47 14.01 26.65
C ASN A 144 8.07 13.57 28.07
N SER A 145 6.93 12.92 28.20
CA SER A 145 6.44 12.37 29.46
C SER A 145 5.75 11.04 29.20
N LEU A 146 6.02 10.02 30.03
CA LEU A 146 5.32 8.75 30.02
C LEU A 146 5.21 8.24 31.45
N LYS A 147 3.98 8.04 31.94
CA LYS A 147 3.74 7.59 33.30
C LYS A 147 2.54 6.62 33.38
N PRO A 148 2.72 5.42 33.97
CA PRO A 148 4.00 4.78 34.32
C PRO A 148 4.80 4.32 33.08
N THR A 149 6.09 3.99 33.26
CA THR A 149 6.98 3.46 32.20
C THR A 149 6.88 1.94 32.01
N GLU A 150 6.00 1.31 32.78
CA GLU A 150 5.66 -0.12 32.74
C GLU A 150 4.16 -0.23 33.00
N LEU A 151 3.49 -1.20 32.38
CA LEU A 151 2.03 -1.40 32.54
C LEU A 151 1.73 -2.87 32.80
N ASN A 152 1.08 -3.15 33.92
CA ASN A 152 0.46 -4.46 34.16
C ASN A 152 -0.72 -4.66 33.19
N PRO A 153 -1.19 -5.91 33.00
CA PRO A 153 -2.40 -6.20 32.22
C PRO A 153 -3.58 -5.31 32.62
N GLY A 154 -4.17 -4.60 31.65
CA GLY A 154 -5.30 -3.69 31.85
C GLY A 154 -4.96 -2.31 32.40
N GLU A 155 -3.70 -2.03 32.76
CA GLU A 155 -3.30 -0.71 33.23
C GLU A 155 -3.17 0.30 32.10
N THR A 156 -3.46 1.56 32.43
CA THR A 156 -3.36 2.71 31.53
C THR A 156 -2.29 3.68 32.04
N GLY A 157 -1.40 4.08 31.14
CA GLY A 157 -0.46 5.18 31.33
C GLY A 157 -0.80 6.36 30.46
N THR A 158 -0.30 7.54 30.82
CA THR A 158 -0.42 8.76 30.04
C THR A 158 0.88 9.11 29.36
N PHE A 159 0.80 9.68 28.16
CA PHE A 159 1.95 10.13 27.39
C PHE A 159 1.79 11.57 26.88
N GLU A 160 2.91 12.22 26.63
CA GLU A 160 3.00 13.49 25.92
C GLU A 160 4.17 13.48 24.95
N VAL A 161 3.92 13.87 23.71
CA VAL A 161 4.90 13.94 22.62
C VAL A 161 4.89 15.36 22.06
N ILE A 162 6.06 16.00 21.99
CA ILE A 162 6.22 17.37 21.48
C ILE A 162 7.07 17.34 20.20
N PHE A 163 6.49 17.80 19.10
CA PHE A 163 7.16 18.00 17.83
C PHE A 163 7.69 19.44 17.74
N MET A 164 8.94 19.65 18.18
CA MET A 164 9.59 20.97 18.19
C MET A 164 9.80 21.55 16.78
N ASP A 165 9.93 20.67 15.78
CA ASP A 165 10.17 21.03 14.38
C ASP A 165 8.90 21.13 13.54
N TYR A 166 7.72 21.11 14.17
CA TYR A 166 6.43 21.08 13.45
C TYR A 166 6.27 22.25 12.47
N TYR A 167 6.78 23.44 12.81
CA TYR A 167 6.72 24.61 11.94
C TYR A 167 7.31 24.41 10.54
N LYS A 168 8.29 23.50 10.39
CA LYS A 168 8.92 23.19 9.10
C LYS A 168 7.96 22.45 8.15
N PHE A 169 6.90 21.86 8.70
CA PHE A 169 6.01 20.93 8.00
C PHE A 169 4.52 21.34 8.10
N LYS A 170 4.23 22.47 8.74
CA LYS A 170 2.85 22.92 8.99
C LYS A 170 2.04 23.08 7.70
N ASP A 171 2.68 23.58 6.65
CA ASP A 171 2.03 23.81 5.35
C ASP A 171 2.17 22.63 4.38
N SER A 172 2.77 21.50 4.80
CA SER A 172 3.09 20.36 3.93
C SER A 172 2.09 19.19 4.02
N ASN A 173 0.87 19.43 4.50
CA ASN A 173 -0.14 18.38 4.79
C ASN A 173 0.41 17.25 5.69
N ALA A 174 1.34 17.58 6.60
CA ALA A 174 1.95 16.60 7.47
C ALA A 174 0.92 15.99 8.42
N LYS A 175 1.02 14.67 8.61
CA LYS A 175 0.20 13.89 9.56
C LYS A 175 1.06 13.48 10.74
N TYR A 176 0.49 13.37 11.93
CA TYR A 176 1.19 12.77 13.06
C TYR A 176 0.80 11.30 13.21
N GLY A 177 1.73 10.48 13.70
CA GLY A 177 1.50 9.12 14.16
C GLY A 177 2.09 8.93 15.54
N ILE A 178 1.39 8.23 16.43
CA ILE A 178 1.87 7.85 17.76
C ILE A 178 2.12 6.35 17.77
N TYR A 179 3.30 5.97 18.25
CA TYR A 179 3.77 4.60 18.28
C TYR A 179 4.15 4.25 19.70
N VAL A 180 3.84 3.01 20.07
CA VAL A 180 4.19 2.43 21.36
C VAL A 180 5.07 1.22 21.09
N GLN A 181 6.12 1.08 21.88
CA GLN A 181 6.98 -0.10 21.90
C GLN A 181 7.15 -0.53 23.35
N GLY A 182 7.04 -1.82 23.62
CA GLY A 182 7.29 -2.40 24.93
C GLY A 182 7.70 -3.85 24.80
N PHE A 183 8.42 -4.36 25.79
CA PHE A 183 8.77 -5.77 25.89
C PHE A 183 7.83 -6.46 26.87
N MET A 184 7.42 -7.68 26.55
CA MET A 184 6.59 -8.50 27.44
C MET A 184 7.49 -9.36 28.32
N LEU A 185 7.10 -9.50 29.60
CA LEU A 185 7.69 -10.43 30.57
C LEU A 185 6.62 -11.40 31.09
#